data_AF-A0A0L6VIC7-F1
#
_entry.id   AF-A0A0L6VIC7-F1
#
_cell.length_a   1.000
_cell.length_b   1.000
_cell.length_c   1.000
_cell.angle_alpha   90.00
_cell.angle_beta   90.00
_cell.angle_gamma   90.00
#
_symmetry.space_group_name_H-M   'P 1'
#
loop_
_entity.id
_entity.type
_entity.pdbx_description
1 polymer ?
#
loop_
_entity_poly.entity_id
_entity_poly.type
_entity_poly.pdbx_seq_one_letter_code
_entity_poly.pdbx_strand_id
1 'polypeptide(L)'
;MPSYKLTYFNIKGARGDSIRMAFHYGGIPFTDERLSREEFSKIKETLPFGQVPILKVDDNKFLFQELAILRYVGQLVGLYPTDREEAVQVDIALCCVDDMYSAYLALFDPENPGKEIVTKMVIEERVPKVLGYLERYLANRGTTFSSGNKLTVADLRIYGVLKFYKSGMLPGLSGDILAKYPQITKFYQAVEGHEKISDWVKAQDKDGAITIYSTTALYRGSPMLFYKLIYLDIKFGQFGQLPVSTVHEKTVISQEGAILRYIGRLTGLYPAGPKETLSQVILLSFDDDHAGKEFLKKRGTTYSAGNDLSVADFKLYSAITLFKSGILEGISPNMLDHYSHISKVCQAIEAHEKAGCNCSWPVTPLHATGKNQIAVGLQSSLILASKPSSQKARRRNFPIYVISTLNHSIESMPSYKLTYLDIKGGRGDSIRLALHYGGIPFADEHVTYEELGKIKESLPFGQVPVLTIDEKTVIPQEGAILRYVGRLTGTYPDDREKALNQDIVLNFIDESYRSIDIYSAGMVFFQPEHAGKEALKRIVIEERIPKLFAYLDKYLSGKGTTYSAGNELSVADFKIYAALTTFKTGMLQGLSTDIIDKYPHITKLYQAIESHEKVASWQKSRAK
;
A
#
# COMPACT_ATOMS: atom_id res chain seq x y z
N MET A 1 20.24 -7.69 14.46
CA MET A 1 18.86 -7.36 14.04
C MET A 1 18.49 -8.28 12.90
N PRO A 2 17.24 -8.74 12.78
CA PRO A 2 16.80 -9.53 11.64
C PRO A 2 17.05 -8.81 10.32
N SER A 3 17.28 -9.54 9.24
CA SER A 3 17.31 -8.98 7.88
C SER A 3 15.91 -9.01 7.28
N TYR A 4 15.56 -7.97 6.51
CA TYR A 4 14.24 -7.83 5.90
C TYR A 4 14.37 -7.63 4.39
N LYS A 5 13.58 -8.37 3.61
CA LYS A 5 13.43 -8.16 2.17
C LYS A 5 11.96 -8.10 1.81
N LEU A 6 11.50 -6.94 1.33
CA LEU A 6 10.16 -6.72 0.83
C LEU A 6 10.16 -6.90 -0.69
N THR A 7 9.36 -7.85 -1.18
CA THR A 7 9.15 -8.09 -2.61
C THR A 7 7.77 -7.60 -3.02
N TYR A 8 7.70 -6.59 -3.89
CA TYR A 8 6.44 -6.05 -4.41
C TYR A 8 6.65 -5.33 -5.76
N PHE A 9 5.57 -4.87 -6.41
CA PHE A 9 5.68 -4.10 -7.64
C PHE A 9 6.29 -2.71 -7.42
N ASN A 10 6.86 -2.13 -8.49
CA ASN A 10 7.29 -0.74 -8.56
C ASN A 10 6.10 0.23 -8.79
N ILE A 11 5.09 0.18 -7.91
CA ILE A 11 3.90 1.03 -7.99
C ILE A 11 3.80 1.89 -6.73
N LYS A 12 3.71 3.21 -6.91
CA LYS A 12 3.54 4.20 -5.83
C LYS A 12 2.11 4.20 -5.33
N GLY A 13 1.90 4.37 -4.02
CA GLY A 13 0.57 4.37 -3.38
C GLY A 13 -0.15 3.00 -3.37
N ALA A 14 0.47 1.95 -3.91
CA ALA A 14 -0.07 0.60 -3.88
C ALA A 14 0.28 -0.14 -2.58
N ARG A 15 -0.20 -1.38 -2.42
CA ARG A 15 -0.12 -2.16 -1.17
C ARG A 15 1.28 -2.23 -0.55
N GLY A 16 2.34 -2.44 -1.32
CA GLY A 16 3.70 -2.50 -0.76
C GLY A 16 4.24 -1.17 -0.24
N ASP A 17 3.65 -0.05 -0.62
CA ASP A 17 4.18 1.28 -0.28
C ASP A 17 3.95 1.64 1.20
N SER A 18 2.83 1.21 1.78
CA SER A 18 2.54 1.35 3.22
C SER A 18 3.59 0.63 4.07
N ILE A 19 4.03 -0.57 3.64
CA ILE A 19 5.05 -1.36 4.32
C ILE A 19 6.42 -0.68 4.19
N ARG A 20 6.78 -0.14 3.02
CA ARG A 20 8.02 0.63 2.83
C ARG A 20 8.05 1.86 3.74
N MET A 21 6.94 2.60 3.81
CA MET A 21 6.80 3.75 4.71
C MET A 21 6.96 3.36 6.18
N ALA A 22 6.41 2.21 6.60
CA ALA A 22 6.56 1.73 7.98
C ALA A 22 8.02 1.37 8.31
N PHE A 23 8.76 0.71 7.41
CA PHE A 23 10.20 0.47 7.58
C PHE A 23 10.99 1.77 7.64
N HIS A 24 10.71 2.71 6.74
CA HIS A 24 11.34 4.03 6.72
C HIS A 24 11.09 4.79 8.03
N TYR A 25 9.85 4.82 8.51
CA TYR A 25 9.48 5.45 9.78
C TYR A 25 10.29 4.91 10.97
N GLY A 26 10.50 3.60 11.00
CA GLY A 26 11.29 2.94 12.04
C GLY A 26 12.80 3.05 11.88
N GLY A 27 13.29 3.61 10.76
CA GLY A 27 14.71 3.59 10.42
C GLY A 27 15.27 2.16 10.28
N ILE A 28 14.43 1.17 9.98
CA ILE A 28 14.83 -0.23 9.85
C ILE A 28 15.30 -0.47 8.40
N PRO A 29 16.57 -0.86 8.18
CA PRO A 29 17.06 -1.17 6.85
C PRO A 29 16.38 -2.44 6.32
N PHE A 30 16.00 -2.41 5.04
CA PHE A 30 15.43 -3.55 4.34
C PHE A 30 15.83 -3.52 2.85
N THR A 31 15.83 -4.68 2.21
CA THR A 31 15.96 -4.79 0.75
C THR A 31 14.58 -4.59 0.10
N ASP A 32 14.44 -3.57 -0.74
CA ASP A 32 13.23 -3.31 -1.53
C ASP A 32 13.35 -3.96 -2.92
N GLU A 33 12.90 -5.20 -3.05
CA GLU A 33 12.86 -5.91 -4.33
C GLU A 33 11.60 -5.53 -5.12
N ARG A 34 11.82 -4.89 -6.28
CA ARG A 34 10.75 -4.38 -7.13
C ARG A 34 10.57 -5.26 -8.36
N LEU A 35 9.44 -5.97 -8.41
CA LEU A 35 9.13 -6.87 -9.52
C LEU A 35 8.46 -6.14 -10.70
N SER A 36 8.80 -6.56 -11.91
CA SER A 36 8.00 -6.40 -13.11
C SER A 36 6.82 -7.39 -13.14
N ARG A 37 5.87 -7.18 -14.08
CA ARG A 37 4.75 -8.12 -14.28
C ARG A 37 5.22 -9.50 -14.78
N GLU A 38 6.28 -9.53 -15.57
CA GLU A 38 6.86 -10.77 -16.10
C GLU A 38 7.58 -11.58 -15.00
N GLU A 39 8.35 -10.91 -14.14
CA GLU A 39 8.97 -11.58 -13.00
C GLU A 39 7.92 -12.12 -12.02
N PHE A 40 6.86 -11.34 -11.79
CA PHE A 40 5.74 -11.81 -10.98
C PHE A 40 5.05 -13.04 -11.58
N SER A 41 4.81 -13.09 -12.89
CA SER A 41 4.13 -14.24 -13.51
C SER A 41 4.92 -15.54 -13.33
N LYS A 42 6.26 -15.47 -13.31
CA LYS A 42 7.16 -16.61 -13.07
C LYS A 42 7.05 -17.18 -11.65
N ILE A 43 6.79 -16.34 -10.65
CA ILE A 43 6.70 -16.79 -9.25
C ILE A 43 5.26 -17.01 -8.78
N LYS A 44 4.26 -16.45 -9.45
CA LYS A 44 2.87 -16.39 -8.97
C LYS A 44 2.35 -17.74 -8.45
N GLU A 45 2.48 -18.80 -9.26
CA GLU A 45 1.93 -20.11 -8.90
C GLU A 45 2.74 -20.83 -7.79
N THR A 46 3.96 -20.37 -7.49
CA THR A 46 4.75 -20.89 -6.36
C THR A 46 4.25 -20.33 -5.02
N LEU A 47 3.68 -19.12 -5.03
CA LEU A 47 3.19 -18.44 -3.83
C LEU A 47 1.96 -19.14 -3.23
N PRO A 48 1.75 -19.11 -1.90
CA PRO A 48 0.59 -19.74 -1.27
C PRO A 48 -0.74 -19.18 -1.76
N PHE A 49 -0.82 -17.86 -1.97
CA PHE A 49 -2.03 -17.14 -2.38
C PHE A 49 -1.96 -16.56 -3.80
N GLY A 50 -0.88 -16.84 -4.55
CA GLY A 50 -0.70 -16.25 -5.88
C GLY A 50 -0.53 -14.72 -5.88
N GLN A 51 -0.04 -14.13 -4.78
CA GLN A 51 -0.07 -12.69 -4.54
C GLN A 51 1.23 -12.17 -3.89
N VAL A 52 1.56 -10.91 -4.20
CA VAL A 52 2.53 -10.06 -3.50
C VAL A 52 1.77 -8.91 -2.81
N PRO A 53 2.26 -8.29 -1.71
CA PRO A 53 3.63 -8.30 -1.20
C PRO A 53 4.04 -9.58 -0.45
N ILE A 54 5.36 -9.83 -0.43
CA ILE A 54 6.02 -10.85 0.39
C ILE A 54 7.08 -10.13 1.23
N LEU A 55 7.11 -10.40 2.53
CA LEU A 55 8.21 -9.98 3.40
C LEU A 55 9.01 -11.21 3.84
N LYS A 56 10.26 -11.31 3.40
CA LYS A 56 11.21 -12.28 3.93
C LYS A 56 11.85 -11.70 5.18
N VAL A 57 11.85 -12.47 6.27
CA VAL A 57 12.55 -12.17 7.53
C VAL A 57 13.66 -13.21 7.70
N ASP A 58 14.89 -12.74 7.82
CA ASP A 58 16.10 -13.57 7.76
C ASP A 58 16.07 -14.50 6.52
N ASP A 59 16.55 -15.73 6.65
CA ASP A 59 16.63 -16.64 5.51
C ASP A 59 15.45 -17.58 5.31
N ASN A 60 14.68 -17.83 6.37
CA ASN A 60 13.75 -18.98 6.39
C ASN A 60 12.29 -18.61 6.65
N LYS A 61 11.96 -17.33 6.83
CA LYS A 61 10.62 -16.90 7.19
C LYS A 61 10.02 -15.98 6.15
N PHE A 62 8.84 -16.34 5.65
CA PHE A 62 8.11 -15.59 4.64
C PHE A 62 6.75 -15.20 5.16
N LEU A 63 6.46 -13.90 5.09
CA LEU A 63 5.20 -13.31 5.48
C LEU A 63 4.44 -12.87 4.24
N PHE A 64 3.13 -13.02 4.29
CA PHE A 64 2.21 -12.77 3.18
C PHE A 64 1.07 -11.90 3.68
N GLN A 65 0.23 -11.42 2.76
CA GLN A 65 -0.92 -10.55 3.02
C GLN A 65 -0.50 -9.16 3.55
N GLU A 66 -0.88 -8.12 2.81
CA GLU A 66 -0.35 -6.78 3.06
C GLU A 66 -0.65 -6.27 4.47
N LEU A 67 -1.89 -6.35 4.95
CA LEU A 67 -2.24 -5.78 6.25
C LEU A 67 -1.69 -6.63 7.41
N ALA A 68 -1.41 -7.91 7.18
CA ALA A 68 -0.73 -8.76 8.15
C ALA A 68 0.75 -8.35 8.27
N ILE A 69 1.43 -8.17 7.14
CA ILE A 69 2.81 -7.64 7.08
C ILE A 69 2.88 -6.22 7.67
N LEU A 70 1.91 -5.37 7.34
CA LEU A 70 1.89 -3.99 7.79
C LEU A 70 1.69 -3.89 9.31
N ARG A 71 0.78 -4.69 9.91
CA ARG A 71 0.64 -4.77 11.37
C ARG A 71 1.92 -5.29 12.03
N TYR A 72 2.54 -6.33 11.44
CA TYR A 72 3.81 -6.88 11.91
C TYR A 72 4.91 -5.82 11.98
N VAL A 73 5.14 -5.09 10.89
CA VAL A 73 6.12 -4.01 10.83
C VAL A 73 5.69 -2.85 11.73
N GLY A 74 4.38 -2.54 11.78
CA GLY A 74 3.82 -1.52 12.66
C GLY A 74 4.15 -1.74 14.13
N GLN A 75 3.99 -2.97 14.62
CA GLN A 75 4.37 -3.34 15.99
C GLN A 75 5.89 -3.25 16.22
N LEU A 76 6.72 -3.56 15.20
CA LEU A 76 8.19 -3.40 15.30
C LEU A 76 8.61 -1.95 15.52
N VAL A 77 7.90 -1.00 14.91
CA VAL A 77 8.31 0.41 14.86
C VAL A 77 7.43 1.34 15.71
N GLY A 78 6.48 0.78 16.45
CA GLY A 78 5.56 1.54 17.31
C GLY A 78 4.43 2.28 16.58
N LEU A 79 4.09 1.86 15.35
CA LEU A 79 2.95 2.37 14.57
C LEU A 79 1.66 1.55 14.73
N TYR A 80 1.69 0.47 15.51
CA TYR A 80 0.50 -0.30 15.89
C TYR A 80 0.52 -0.55 17.40
N PRO A 81 -0.52 -0.12 18.15
CA PRO A 81 -0.53 -0.22 19.61
C PRO A 81 -0.84 -1.65 20.07
N THR A 82 -0.44 -1.96 21.31
CA THR A 82 -0.76 -3.23 21.98
C THR A 82 -1.99 -3.14 22.86
N ASP A 83 -2.33 -1.94 23.34
CA ASP A 83 -3.57 -1.74 24.09
C ASP A 83 -4.79 -2.04 23.21
N ARG A 84 -5.74 -2.81 23.73
CA ARG A 84 -6.90 -3.27 22.97
C ARG A 84 -7.78 -2.11 22.50
N GLU A 85 -8.00 -1.13 23.36
CA GLU A 85 -8.89 0.01 23.08
C GLU A 85 -8.27 0.96 22.06
N GLU A 86 -6.93 1.13 22.07
CA GLU A 86 -6.20 1.86 21.02
C GLU A 86 -6.13 1.06 19.71
N ALA A 87 -5.82 -0.24 19.78
CA ALA A 87 -5.64 -1.10 18.61
C ALA A 87 -6.92 -1.22 17.78
N VAL A 88 -8.09 -1.28 18.43
CA VAL A 88 -9.35 -1.34 17.69
C VAL A 88 -9.61 -0.06 16.89
N GLN A 89 -9.15 1.11 17.34
CA GLN A 89 -9.26 2.34 16.55
C GLN A 89 -8.42 2.28 15.27
N VAL A 90 -7.26 1.63 15.33
CA VAL A 90 -6.39 1.37 14.16
C VAL A 90 -7.03 0.34 13.23
N ASP A 91 -7.59 -0.73 13.80
CA ASP A 91 -8.23 -1.79 13.02
C ASP A 91 -9.51 -1.30 12.30
N ILE A 92 -10.30 -0.42 12.93
CA ILE A 92 -11.45 0.24 12.29
C ILE A 92 -11.02 1.01 11.05
N ALA A 93 -9.96 1.82 11.17
CA ALA A 93 -9.43 2.63 10.06
C ALA A 93 -8.82 1.76 8.94
N LEU A 94 -8.14 0.66 9.29
CA LEU A 94 -7.66 -0.33 8.33
C LEU A 94 -8.80 -1.04 7.60
N CYS A 95 -9.90 -1.39 8.27
CA CYS A 95 -11.05 -1.97 7.58
C CYS A 95 -11.68 -0.97 6.60
N CYS A 96 -11.74 0.33 6.94
CA CYS A 96 -12.20 1.37 6.03
C CYS A 96 -11.30 1.48 4.78
N VAL A 97 -9.97 1.35 4.94
CA VAL A 97 -9.04 1.45 3.81
C VAL A 97 -9.15 0.27 2.84
N ASP A 98 -9.49 -0.93 3.34
CA ASP A 98 -9.76 -2.08 2.48
C ASP A 98 -11.00 -1.86 1.62
N ASP A 99 -12.04 -1.24 2.18
CA ASP A 99 -13.25 -0.89 1.42
C ASP A 99 -12.95 0.16 0.35
N MET A 100 -12.07 1.14 0.65
CA MET A 100 -11.56 2.07 -0.36
C MET A 100 -10.77 1.34 -1.44
N TYR A 101 -9.85 0.46 -1.06
CA TYR A 101 -9.04 -0.31 -1.99
C TYR A 101 -9.91 -1.13 -2.95
N SER A 102 -10.89 -1.86 -2.40
CA SER A 102 -11.80 -2.68 -3.20
C SER A 102 -12.77 -1.88 -4.07
N ALA A 103 -13.06 -0.61 -3.73
CA ALA A 103 -13.94 0.22 -4.53
C ALA A 103 -13.45 0.38 -5.97
N TYR A 104 -12.13 0.38 -6.21
CA TYR A 104 -11.55 0.62 -7.53
C TYR A 104 -10.96 -0.63 -8.20
N LEU A 105 -10.85 -1.77 -7.50
CA LEU A 105 -10.22 -2.98 -8.02
C LEU A 105 -10.81 -3.44 -9.36
N ALA A 106 -12.12 -3.32 -9.51
CA ALA A 106 -12.83 -3.74 -10.72
C ALA A 106 -12.41 -2.95 -11.97
N LEU A 107 -11.76 -1.79 -11.84
CA LEU A 107 -11.20 -1.02 -12.97
C LEU A 107 -9.99 -1.71 -13.61
N PHE A 108 -9.36 -2.65 -12.90
CA PHE A 108 -8.19 -3.39 -13.38
C PHE A 108 -8.53 -4.74 -14.00
N ASP A 109 -9.81 -5.07 -14.15
CA ASP A 109 -10.25 -6.28 -14.84
C ASP A 109 -10.60 -5.93 -16.31
N PRO A 110 -9.66 -6.10 -17.26
CA PRO A 110 -9.86 -5.65 -18.64
C PRO A 110 -10.98 -6.41 -19.36
N GLU A 111 -11.29 -7.63 -18.93
CA GLU A 111 -12.20 -8.60 -19.57
C GLU A 111 -13.56 -8.72 -18.86
N ASN A 112 -13.87 -7.84 -17.91
CA ASN A 112 -15.10 -7.95 -17.12
C ASN A 112 -16.35 -7.77 -18.02
N PRO A 113 -17.26 -8.76 -18.12
CA PRO A 113 -18.52 -8.60 -18.85
C PRO A 113 -19.38 -7.52 -18.19
N GLY A 114 -19.57 -6.39 -18.86
CA GLY A 114 -20.23 -5.21 -18.28
C GLY A 114 -19.27 -4.14 -17.74
N LYS A 115 -17.99 -4.18 -18.15
CA LYS A 115 -16.93 -3.22 -17.78
C LYS A 115 -17.36 -1.76 -17.81
N GLU A 116 -18.12 -1.31 -18.80
CA GLU A 116 -18.59 0.09 -18.88
C GLU A 116 -19.51 0.46 -17.71
N ILE A 117 -20.49 -0.40 -17.40
CA ILE A 117 -21.42 -0.22 -16.27
C ILE A 117 -20.64 -0.26 -14.95
N VAL A 118 -19.75 -1.23 -14.80
CA VAL A 118 -18.91 -1.39 -13.60
C VAL A 118 -17.99 -0.17 -13.42
N THR A 119 -17.36 0.30 -14.50
CA THR A 119 -16.47 1.48 -14.48
C THR A 119 -17.25 2.72 -14.07
N LYS A 120 -18.42 2.96 -14.68
CA LYS A 120 -19.29 4.08 -14.33
C LYS A 120 -19.71 4.03 -12.86
N MET A 121 -20.20 2.87 -12.40
CA MET A 121 -20.59 2.67 -10.99
C MET A 121 -19.42 2.92 -10.03
N VAL A 122 -18.21 2.45 -10.37
CA VAL A 122 -17.03 2.67 -9.55
C VAL A 122 -16.72 4.16 -9.39
N ILE A 123 -16.70 4.90 -10.50
CA ILE A 123 -16.30 6.31 -10.54
C ILE A 123 -17.37 7.23 -9.96
N GLU A 124 -18.63 7.01 -10.34
CA GLU A 124 -19.74 7.92 -10.00
C GLU A 124 -20.36 7.61 -8.64
N GLU A 125 -20.26 6.37 -8.16
CA GLU A 125 -20.93 5.95 -6.93
C GLU A 125 -19.96 5.41 -5.88
N ARG A 126 -19.17 4.36 -6.20
CA ARG A 126 -18.42 3.63 -5.16
C ARG A 126 -17.30 4.45 -4.56
N VAL A 127 -16.42 5.02 -5.38
CA VAL A 127 -15.31 5.84 -4.91
C VAL A 127 -15.81 7.08 -4.16
N PRO A 128 -16.80 7.86 -4.67
CA PRO A 128 -17.39 8.95 -3.90
C PRO A 128 -18.02 8.50 -2.57
N LYS A 129 -18.71 7.36 -2.53
CA LYS A 129 -19.34 6.83 -1.32
C LYS A 129 -18.32 6.50 -0.23
N VAL A 130 -17.26 5.76 -0.55
CA VAL A 130 -16.22 5.41 0.43
C VAL A 130 -15.41 6.63 0.89
N LEU A 131 -15.19 7.61 0.01
CA LEU A 131 -14.59 8.89 0.39
C LEU A 131 -15.52 9.69 1.32
N GLY A 132 -16.83 9.71 1.06
CA GLY A 132 -17.82 10.33 1.95
C GLY A 132 -17.85 9.69 3.34
N TYR A 133 -17.72 8.36 3.41
CA TYR A 133 -17.60 7.66 4.70
C TYR A 133 -16.31 8.00 5.44
N LEU A 134 -15.16 8.02 4.77
CA LEU A 134 -13.89 8.42 5.39
C LEU A 134 -13.93 9.90 5.84
N GLU A 135 -14.49 10.80 5.05
CA GLU A 135 -14.62 12.22 5.37
C GLU A 135 -15.43 12.42 6.66
N ARG A 136 -16.60 11.77 6.75
CA ARG A 136 -17.44 11.81 7.96
C ARG A 136 -16.74 11.16 9.15
N TYR A 137 -16.05 10.05 8.94
CA TYR A 137 -15.29 9.36 9.99
C TYR A 137 -14.20 10.26 10.59
N LEU A 138 -13.42 10.95 9.75
CA LEU A 138 -12.39 11.90 10.20
C LEU A 138 -13.03 13.13 10.87
N ALA A 139 -14.12 13.67 10.30
CA ALA A 139 -14.84 14.81 10.87
C ALA A 139 -15.35 14.53 12.29
N ASN A 140 -15.96 13.36 12.51
CA ASN A 140 -16.56 12.98 13.80
C ASN A 140 -15.51 12.76 14.89
N ARG A 141 -14.28 12.38 14.54
CA ARG A 141 -13.20 12.19 15.52
C ARG A 141 -12.55 13.49 15.94
N GLY A 142 -12.40 14.45 15.02
CA GLY A 142 -11.69 15.70 15.29
C GLY A 142 -10.21 15.51 15.62
N THR A 143 -9.60 14.42 15.16
CA THR A 143 -8.19 14.07 15.39
C THR A 143 -7.32 14.37 14.17
N THR A 144 -6.01 14.51 14.37
CA THR A 144 -5.06 14.75 13.25
C THR A 144 -4.96 13.55 12.31
N PHE A 145 -4.95 12.34 12.86
CA PHE A 145 -4.82 11.08 12.13
C PHE A 145 -6.07 10.21 12.33
N SER A 146 -6.17 9.11 11.58
CA SER A 146 -7.39 8.28 11.48
C SER A 146 -7.77 7.55 12.77
N SER A 147 -6.82 7.35 13.68
CA SER A 147 -7.01 6.63 14.94
C SER A 147 -6.61 7.43 16.17
N GLY A 148 -6.39 8.74 16.03
CA GLY A 148 -5.94 9.60 17.12
C GLY A 148 -5.01 10.72 16.64
N ASN A 149 -4.21 11.27 17.55
CA ASN A 149 -3.24 12.33 17.23
C ASN A 149 -1.82 11.81 17.00
N LYS A 150 -1.63 10.49 16.99
CA LYS A 150 -0.36 9.82 16.65
C LYS A 150 -0.52 9.13 15.31
N LEU A 151 0.53 9.19 14.49
CA LEU A 151 0.60 8.44 13.23
C LEU A 151 0.62 6.93 13.54
N THR A 152 -0.14 6.17 12.76
CA THR A 152 -0.25 4.71 12.83
C THR A 152 -0.14 4.09 11.45
N VAL A 153 -0.08 2.75 11.40
CA VAL A 153 -0.11 2.01 10.14
C VAL A 153 -1.38 2.25 9.32
N ALA A 154 -2.51 2.56 9.95
CA ALA A 154 -3.73 2.91 9.24
C ALA A 154 -3.54 4.15 8.39
N ASP A 155 -2.83 5.14 8.93
CA ASP A 155 -2.62 6.41 8.26
C ASP A 155 -1.73 6.27 7.03
N LEU A 156 -0.67 5.47 7.15
CA LEU A 156 0.22 5.14 6.03
C LEU A 156 -0.54 4.47 4.90
N ARG A 157 -1.46 3.56 5.22
CA ARG A 157 -2.23 2.85 4.22
C ARG A 157 -3.30 3.71 3.56
N ILE A 158 -4.01 4.52 4.34
CA ILE A 158 -5.01 5.49 3.83
C ILE A 158 -4.32 6.49 2.91
N TYR A 159 -3.19 7.05 3.33
CA TYR A 159 -2.37 7.95 2.50
C TYR A 159 -2.00 7.29 1.17
N GLY A 160 -1.55 6.03 1.18
CA GLY A 160 -1.23 5.29 -0.05
C GLY A 160 -2.41 5.19 -1.02
N VAL A 161 -3.60 4.78 -0.55
CA VAL A 161 -4.80 4.71 -1.42
C VAL A 161 -5.19 6.08 -1.97
N LEU A 162 -5.16 7.11 -1.12
CA LEU A 162 -5.48 8.49 -1.54
C LEU A 162 -4.47 9.00 -2.58
N LYS A 163 -3.17 8.70 -2.42
CA LYS A 163 -2.13 9.02 -3.40
C LYS A 163 -2.41 8.29 -4.72
N PHE A 164 -2.87 7.04 -4.67
CA PHE A 164 -3.26 6.29 -5.86
C PHE A 164 -4.49 6.90 -6.55
N TYR A 165 -5.51 7.34 -5.80
CA TYR A 165 -6.65 8.08 -6.36
C TYR A 165 -6.26 9.37 -7.07
N LYS A 166 -5.29 10.11 -6.52
CA LYS A 166 -4.78 11.36 -7.12
C LYS A 166 -3.84 11.13 -8.31
N SER A 167 -3.35 9.91 -8.50
CA SER A 167 -2.25 9.64 -9.44
C SER A 167 -2.61 9.78 -10.92
N GLY A 168 -3.92 9.82 -11.26
CA GLY A 168 -4.40 9.73 -12.64
C GLY A 168 -4.30 8.33 -13.26
N MET A 169 -3.84 7.31 -12.50
CA MET A 169 -3.73 5.93 -13.00
C MET A 169 -5.06 5.17 -13.04
N LEU A 170 -6.12 5.70 -12.42
CA LEU A 170 -7.46 5.11 -12.42
C LEU A 170 -8.29 5.73 -13.55
N PRO A 171 -8.58 5.01 -14.64
CA PRO A 171 -9.30 5.57 -15.78
C PRO A 171 -10.64 6.18 -15.35
N GLY A 172 -10.88 7.43 -15.78
CA GLY A 172 -12.12 8.16 -15.52
C GLY A 172 -12.27 8.76 -14.11
N LEU A 173 -11.35 8.48 -13.17
CA LEU A 173 -11.32 9.15 -11.88
C LEU A 173 -10.51 10.45 -11.97
N SER A 174 -11.07 11.57 -11.51
CA SER A 174 -10.36 12.86 -11.47
C SER A 174 -9.20 12.84 -10.46
N GLY A 175 -8.02 13.33 -10.85
CA GLY A 175 -6.89 13.51 -9.93
C GLY A 175 -7.14 14.52 -8.80
N ASP A 176 -8.13 15.40 -8.98
CA ASP A 176 -8.57 16.40 -7.98
C ASP A 176 -9.73 15.90 -7.11
N ILE A 177 -10.06 14.60 -7.15
CA ILE A 177 -11.19 14.02 -6.44
C ILE A 177 -11.21 14.37 -4.94
N LEU A 178 -10.04 14.54 -4.32
CA LEU A 178 -9.93 14.86 -2.89
C LEU A 178 -10.31 16.31 -2.54
N ALA A 179 -10.32 17.25 -3.50
CA ALA A 179 -10.63 18.65 -3.23
C ALA A 179 -12.04 18.88 -2.65
N LYS A 180 -12.94 17.89 -2.83
CA LYS A 180 -14.31 17.88 -2.29
C LYS A 180 -14.38 17.46 -0.82
N TYR A 181 -13.29 16.94 -0.25
CA TYR A 181 -13.24 16.30 1.06
C TYR A 181 -12.19 17.01 1.94
N PRO A 182 -12.58 18.08 2.65
CA PRO A 182 -11.65 18.92 3.39
C PRO A 182 -10.94 18.19 4.54
N GLN A 183 -11.60 17.28 5.26
CA GLN A 183 -10.93 16.53 6.33
C GLN A 183 -9.95 15.51 5.77
N ILE A 184 -10.31 14.81 4.68
CA ILE A 184 -9.37 13.95 3.95
C ILE A 184 -8.17 14.74 3.43
N THR A 185 -8.38 15.95 2.92
CA THR A 185 -7.29 16.80 2.44
C THR A 185 -6.34 17.20 3.58
N LYS A 186 -6.87 17.62 4.73
CA LYS A 186 -6.06 17.93 5.92
C LYS A 186 -5.29 16.70 6.42
N PHE A 187 -5.96 15.55 6.49
CA PHE A 187 -5.35 14.28 6.85
C PHE A 187 -4.20 13.91 5.90
N TYR A 188 -4.42 14.01 4.59
CA TYR A 188 -3.42 13.72 3.57
C TYR A 188 -2.17 14.60 3.75
N GLN A 189 -2.38 15.90 3.94
CA GLN A 189 -1.30 16.87 4.18
C GLN A 189 -0.56 16.60 5.51
N ALA A 190 -1.27 16.16 6.55
CA ALA A 190 -0.68 15.83 7.84
C ALA A 190 0.26 14.62 7.74
N VAL A 191 -0.12 13.58 6.99
CA VAL A 191 0.76 12.42 6.76
C VAL A 191 1.96 12.81 5.89
N GLU A 192 1.74 13.59 4.83
CA GLU A 192 2.78 14.07 3.92
C GLU A 192 3.81 14.98 4.61
N GLY A 193 3.35 15.81 5.55
CA GLY A 193 4.18 16.70 6.35
C GLY A 193 4.78 16.07 7.61
N HIS A 194 4.50 14.80 7.90
CA HIS A 194 4.97 14.16 9.12
C HIS A 194 6.51 14.01 9.10
N GLU A 195 7.19 14.42 10.17
CA GLU A 195 8.65 14.52 10.26
C GLU A 195 9.42 13.24 9.85
N LYS A 196 8.88 12.05 10.18
CA LYS A 196 9.46 10.74 9.84
C LYS A 196 9.06 10.17 8.49
N ILE A 197 8.19 10.83 7.74
CA ILE A 197 7.63 10.33 6.48
C ILE A 197 7.89 11.30 5.32
N SER A 198 7.97 12.60 5.58
CA SER A 198 8.01 13.62 4.53
C SER A 198 9.17 13.43 3.56
N ASP A 199 10.32 12.95 4.04
CA ASP A 199 11.49 12.75 3.18
C ASP A 199 11.36 11.53 2.27
N TRP A 200 10.72 10.46 2.75
CA TRP A 200 10.30 9.34 1.90
C TRP A 200 9.35 9.81 0.79
N VAL A 201 8.32 10.58 1.14
CA VAL A 201 7.35 11.08 0.17
C VAL A 201 8.02 11.94 -0.90
N LYS A 202 8.85 12.91 -0.48
CA LYS A 202 9.61 13.77 -1.40
C LYS A 202 10.55 12.99 -2.31
N ALA A 203 11.22 11.96 -1.79
CA ALA A 203 12.10 11.11 -2.59
C ALA A 203 11.32 10.38 -3.69
N GLN A 204 10.15 9.83 -3.33
CA GLN A 204 9.30 9.16 -4.31
C GLN A 204 8.75 10.09 -5.38
N ASP A 205 8.47 11.35 -5.07
CA ASP A 205 7.95 12.30 -6.06
C ASP A 205 9.05 12.71 -7.06
N LYS A 206 10.31 12.76 -6.61
CA LYS A 206 11.48 12.96 -7.50
C LYS A 206 11.69 11.80 -8.47
N ASP A 207 11.46 10.56 -8.04
CA ASP A 207 11.53 9.38 -8.93
C ASP A 207 10.44 9.37 -10.01
N GLY A 208 9.43 10.24 -9.93
CA GLY A 208 8.42 10.47 -10.98
C GLY A 208 8.59 11.80 -11.71
N ALA A 209 9.50 12.66 -11.25
CA ALA A 209 9.83 13.91 -11.90
C ALA A 209 10.72 13.61 -13.10
N ILE A 210 10.34 14.12 -14.27
CA ILE A 210 11.28 14.28 -15.38
C ILE A 210 12.38 15.19 -14.86
N THR A 211 13.56 14.61 -14.58
CA THR A 211 14.73 15.40 -14.23
C THR A 211 15.29 15.93 -15.54
N ILE A 212 14.96 17.19 -15.83
CA ILE A 212 15.54 17.91 -16.96
C ILE A 212 16.94 18.36 -16.54
N TYR A 213 17.98 17.74 -17.08
CA TYR A 213 19.33 18.25 -16.95
C TYR A 213 19.51 19.38 -17.96
N SER A 214 19.54 20.64 -17.49
CA SER A 214 20.09 21.72 -18.32
C SER A 214 21.56 21.89 -17.98
N THR A 215 22.44 21.31 -18.79
CA THR A 215 23.86 21.61 -18.72
C THR A 215 24.08 22.94 -19.42
N THR A 216 24.38 24.00 -18.67
CA THR A 216 24.81 25.26 -19.28
C THR A 216 26.30 25.14 -19.56
N ALA A 217 26.66 24.68 -20.75
CA ALA A 217 28.03 24.81 -21.23
C ALA A 217 28.28 26.27 -21.60
N LEU A 218 29.00 27.00 -20.75
CA LEU A 218 29.49 28.34 -21.09
C LEU A 218 30.62 28.20 -22.10
N TYR A 219 30.28 28.29 -23.38
CA TYR A 219 31.27 28.43 -24.44
C TYR A 219 31.81 29.87 -24.41
N ARG A 220 33.03 30.07 -23.89
CA ARG A 220 33.72 31.35 -24.04
C ARG A 220 34.44 31.39 -25.39
N GLY A 221 33.76 31.95 -26.39
CA GLY A 221 34.34 32.28 -27.69
C GLY A 221 33.31 32.90 -28.63
N SER A 222 33.32 34.23 -28.74
CA SER A 222 32.58 35.11 -29.68
C SER A 222 31.15 35.56 -29.29
N PRO A 223 30.74 36.78 -29.69
CA PRO A 223 29.66 37.51 -29.04
C PRO A 223 28.27 37.09 -29.52
N MET A 224 27.36 36.96 -28.55
CA MET A 224 25.90 36.83 -28.68
C MET A 224 25.37 35.62 -29.46
N LEU A 225 25.28 34.46 -28.78
CA LEU A 225 24.11 33.60 -28.82
C LEU A 225 24.23 32.52 -27.73
N PHE A 226 23.41 32.62 -26.69
CA PHE A 226 23.30 31.61 -25.65
C PHE A 226 22.44 30.45 -26.18
N TYR A 227 23.03 29.29 -26.44
CA TYR A 227 22.27 28.05 -26.65
C TYR A 227 22.19 27.27 -25.34
N LYS A 228 20.98 27.12 -24.79
CA LYS A 228 20.72 26.23 -23.67
C LYS A 228 20.39 24.85 -24.21
N LEU A 229 21.35 23.92 -24.13
CA LEU A 229 21.09 22.50 -24.41
C LEU A 229 20.32 21.92 -23.21
N ILE A 230 19.08 21.51 -23.47
CA ILE A 230 18.23 20.86 -22.49
C ILE A 230 18.27 19.36 -22.79
N TYR A 231 18.88 18.57 -21.90
CA TYR A 231 18.78 17.12 -21.92
C TYR A 231 17.53 16.71 -21.14
N LEU A 232 16.58 16.09 -21.84
CA LEU A 232 15.42 15.44 -21.23
C LEU A 232 15.73 13.94 -21.10
N ASP A 233 16.05 13.51 -19.88
CA ASP A 233 16.10 12.09 -19.55
C ASP A 233 14.73 11.68 -18.98
N ILE A 234 13.87 11.12 -19.85
CA ILE A 234 12.53 10.66 -19.46
C ILE A 234 12.64 9.17 -19.08
N LYS A 235 12.77 8.89 -17.78
CA LYS A 235 12.61 7.53 -17.27
C LYS A 235 11.13 7.17 -17.23
N PHE A 236 10.64 6.48 -18.27
CA PHE A 236 9.35 5.83 -18.21
C PHE A 236 9.41 4.68 -17.19
N GLY A 237 8.67 4.81 -16.08
CA GLY A 237 8.33 3.67 -15.24
C GLY A 237 7.57 2.66 -16.10
N GLN A 238 8.09 1.44 -16.20
CA GLN A 238 7.56 0.38 -17.06
C GLN A 238 6.09 0.05 -16.71
N PHE A 239 5.15 0.58 -17.50
CA PHE A 239 3.87 -0.04 -17.78
C PHE A 239 3.61 0.02 -19.28
N GLY A 240 3.15 -1.10 -19.81
CA GLY A 240 3.10 -1.43 -21.22
C GLY A 240 2.28 -0.48 -22.08
N GLN A 241 2.54 -0.62 -23.38
CA GLN A 241 1.86 -0.07 -24.54
C GLN A 241 0.40 0.33 -24.26
N LEU A 242 0.13 1.63 -24.38
CA LEU A 242 -1.20 2.10 -24.79
C LEU A 242 -1.56 1.42 -26.12
N PRO A 243 -2.83 1.09 -26.39
CA PRO A 243 -3.21 0.60 -27.69
C PRO A 243 -2.83 1.66 -28.72
N VAL A 244 -1.91 1.31 -29.62
CA VAL A 244 -1.60 2.11 -30.79
C VAL A 244 -2.84 2.03 -31.68
N SER A 245 -3.81 2.90 -31.45
CA SER A 245 -4.75 3.26 -32.51
C SER A 245 -3.89 3.84 -33.62
N THR A 246 -3.91 3.19 -34.77
CA THR A 246 -3.18 3.51 -35.99
C THR A 246 -3.25 5.01 -36.28
N VAL A 247 -2.18 5.74 -35.91
CA VAL A 247 -1.94 7.07 -36.44
C VAL A 247 -0.91 6.90 -37.56
N HIS A 248 -1.43 6.86 -38.79
CA HIS A 248 -0.59 7.04 -39.95
C HIS A 248 0.00 8.47 -39.94
N GLU A 249 1.32 8.52 -40.15
CA GLU A 249 2.13 9.69 -40.51
C GLU A 249 2.37 10.83 -39.50
N LYS A 250 3.65 10.96 -39.11
CA LYS A 250 4.52 12.16 -39.04
C LYS A 250 3.91 13.48 -38.53
N THR A 251 4.51 14.10 -37.50
CA THR A 251 5.01 15.52 -37.48
C THR A 251 5.84 15.82 -36.21
N VAL A 252 6.92 16.61 -36.38
CA VAL A 252 7.83 17.20 -35.36
C VAL A 252 7.46 18.68 -35.14
N ILE A 253 7.58 19.18 -33.91
CA ILE A 253 7.41 20.62 -33.60
C ILE A 253 8.74 21.19 -33.10
N SER A 254 9.20 22.29 -33.71
CA SER A 254 10.33 23.11 -33.21
C SER A 254 9.81 24.38 -32.52
N GLN A 255 10.64 24.91 -31.61
CA GLN A 255 10.45 26.02 -30.68
C GLN A 255 9.77 25.67 -29.34
N GLU A 256 10.54 25.90 -28.26
CA GLU A 256 10.25 25.59 -26.84
C GLU A 256 8.82 25.87 -26.38
N GLY A 257 8.18 26.92 -26.93
CA GLY A 257 6.82 27.29 -26.58
C GLY A 257 5.76 26.27 -27.02
N ALA A 258 6.01 25.47 -28.06
CA ALA A 258 5.03 24.53 -28.57
C ALA A 258 5.07 23.15 -27.87
N ILE A 259 6.25 22.72 -27.40
CA ILE A 259 6.39 21.54 -26.51
C ILE A 259 5.73 21.82 -25.16
N LEU A 260 5.97 22.99 -24.57
CA LEU A 260 5.33 23.39 -23.31
C LEU A 260 3.80 23.56 -23.45
N ARG A 261 3.31 24.04 -24.60
CA ARG A 261 1.87 24.09 -24.89
C ARG A 261 1.26 22.73 -25.19
N TYR A 262 2.01 21.81 -25.80
CA TYR A 262 1.56 20.43 -26.04
C TYR A 262 1.50 19.62 -24.74
N ILE A 263 2.55 19.70 -23.90
CA ILE A 263 2.56 19.13 -22.55
C ILE A 263 1.46 19.77 -21.71
N GLY A 264 1.35 21.11 -21.72
CA GLY A 264 0.31 21.83 -21.00
C GLY A 264 -1.12 21.48 -21.46
N ARG A 265 -1.36 21.09 -22.71
CA ARG A 265 -2.66 20.59 -23.18
C ARG A 265 -2.91 19.13 -22.80
N LEU A 266 -1.88 18.29 -22.81
CA LEU A 266 -1.95 16.89 -22.35
C LEU A 266 -2.15 16.78 -20.83
N THR A 267 -1.68 17.77 -20.06
CA THR A 267 -1.84 17.83 -18.60
C THR A 267 -2.95 18.79 -18.13
N GLY A 268 -3.77 19.35 -19.03
CA GLY A 268 -4.94 20.17 -18.69
C GLY A 268 -4.70 21.61 -18.24
N LEU A 269 -3.50 22.17 -18.44
CA LEU A 269 -3.08 23.51 -17.99
C LEU A 269 -3.46 24.68 -18.92
N TYR A 270 -4.05 24.47 -20.11
CA TYR A 270 -4.47 25.56 -21.04
C TYR A 270 -5.81 25.27 -21.77
N PRO A 271 -6.66 26.29 -22.05
CA PRO A 271 -7.93 26.13 -22.77
C PRO A 271 -7.76 25.97 -24.30
N ALA A 272 -8.69 25.23 -24.93
CA ALA A 272 -8.63 24.84 -26.34
C ALA A 272 -9.04 25.97 -27.32
N GLY A 273 -8.19 26.25 -28.31
CA GLY A 273 -8.45 27.14 -29.44
C GLY A 273 -8.27 26.43 -30.80
N PRO A 274 -8.73 27.03 -31.92
CA PRO A 274 -9.08 26.32 -33.16
C PRO A 274 -7.88 25.74 -33.93
N LYS A 275 -8.17 24.68 -34.69
CA LYS A 275 -7.25 23.78 -35.40
C LYS A 275 -6.56 24.46 -36.57
N GLU A 276 -5.23 24.38 -36.64
CA GLU A 276 -4.45 24.60 -37.86
C GLU A 276 -3.46 23.45 -38.08
N THR A 277 -3.26 23.13 -39.36
CA THR A 277 -2.79 21.86 -39.93
C THR A 277 -1.26 21.75 -40.00
N LEU A 278 -0.73 20.55 -39.75
CA LEU A 278 0.71 20.22 -39.60
C LEU A 278 1.27 19.43 -40.80
N SER A 279 2.57 19.64 -41.11
CA SER A 279 3.35 18.81 -42.05
C SER A 279 4.82 18.56 -41.60
N GLN A 280 5.07 17.37 -40.99
CA GLN A 280 6.12 16.31 -41.15
C GLN A 280 7.67 16.64 -41.18
N VAL A 281 8.68 15.94 -40.56
CA VAL A 281 9.14 14.49 -40.54
C VAL A 281 10.24 14.17 -39.43
N ILE A 282 10.64 12.86 -39.24
CA ILE A 282 11.17 12.02 -38.10
C ILE A 282 12.64 11.46 -38.21
N LEU A 283 13.26 10.92 -37.11
CA LEU A 283 14.31 9.85 -37.06
C LEU A 283 14.07 8.77 -35.94
N LEU A 284 14.46 7.50 -36.17
CA LEU A 284 14.35 6.30 -35.29
C LEU A 284 15.74 5.72 -34.89
N SER A 285 15.87 5.07 -33.72
CA SER A 285 17.05 4.28 -33.28
C SER A 285 16.71 2.80 -33.08
N PHE A 286 17.69 1.90 -33.26
CA PHE A 286 17.58 0.46 -32.94
C PHE A 286 18.73 0.04 -32.02
N ASP A 287 18.40 -0.60 -30.90
CA ASP A 287 19.30 -1.38 -30.03
C ASP A 287 19.01 -2.86 -30.27
N ASP A 288 19.85 -3.55 -31.05
CA ASP A 288 20.25 -4.95 -30.83
C ASP A 288 21.24 -5.40 -31.92
N ASP A 289 22.45 -5.78 -31.49
CA ASP A 289 23.65 -6.00 -32.32
C ASP A 289 23.61 -7.28 -33.20
N HIS A 290 22.48 -7.99 -33.25
CA HIS A 290 22.36 -9.21 -34.07
C HIS A 290 21.71 -8.97 -35.44
N ALA A 291 20.71 -8.09 -35.53
CA ALA A 291 19.99 -7.81 -36.77
C ALA A 291 20.84 -6.98 -37.78
N GLY A 292 21.69 -6.08 -37.28
CA GLY A 292 22.60 -5.28 -38.12
C GLY A 292 23.68 -6.12 -38.81
N LYS A 293 24.16 -7.19 -38.15
CA LYS A 293 25.20 -8.08 -38.70
C LYS A 293 24.66 -9.00 -39.79
N GLU A 294 23.42 -9.48 -39.68
CA GLU A 294 22.71 -10.24 -40.73
C GLU A 294 22.42 -9.36 -41.97
N PHE A 295 22.05 -8.09 -41.76
CA PHE A 295 21.80 -7.13 -42.83
C PHE A 295 23.05 -6.86 -43.69
N LEU A 296 24.23 -6.81 -43.07
CA LEU A 296 25.50 -6.57 -43.76
C LEU A 296 26.05 -7.82 -44.47
N LYS A 297 25.78 -9.03 -43.95
CA LYS A 297 26.19 -10.31 -44.57
C LYS A 297 25.50 -10.57 -45.91
N LYS A 298 24.26 -10.09 -46.10
CA LYS A 298 23.48 -10.24 -47.35
C LYS A 298 23.98 -9.38 -48.53
N ARG A 299 24.91 -8.45 -48.31
CA ARG A 299 25.42 -7.53 -49.36
C ARG A 299 26.88 -7.74 -49.74
N GLY A 300 27.44 -8.92 -49.47
CA GLY A 300 28.70 -9.37 -50.09
C GLY A 300 29.94 -8.53 -49.77
N THR A 301 29.95 -7.81 -48.65
CA THR A 301 31.09 -6.98 -48.24
C THR A 301 31.87 -7.70 -47.14
N THR A 302 33.04 -8.24 -47.48
CA THR A 302 34.02 -8.72 -46.51
C THR A 302 34.79 -7.53 -45.96
N TYR A 303 34.81 -7.37 -44.63
CA TYR A 303 35.81 -6.53 -43.97
C TYR A 303 36.43 -7.32 -42.81
N SER A 304 37.75 -7.53 -42.89
CA SER A 304 38.55 -8.13 -41.83
C SER A 304 38.96 -7.07 -40.81
N ALA A 305 38.83 -7.42 -39.54
CA ALA A 305 39.09 -6.53 -38.41
C ALA A 305 40.59 -6.22 -38.25
N GLY A 306 40.90 -4.94 -38.07
CA GLY A 306 42.04 -4.45 -37.30
C GLY A 306 41.48 -3.58 -36.17
N ASN A 307 41.91 -3.83 -34.93
CA ASN A 307 41.28 -3.32 -33.72
C ASN A 307 41.35 -1.78 -33.55
N ASP A 308 40.33 -1.27 -32.84
CA ASP A 308 40.15 0.05 -32.21
C ASP A 308 39.75 1.25 -33.09
N LEU A 309 38.44 1.50 -33.18
CA LEU A 309 37.85 2.81 -33.52
C LEU A 309 36.83 3.20 -32.44
N SER A 310 37.00 4.39 -31.85
CA SER A 310 36.12 4.91 -30.82
C SER A 310 34.90 5.64 -31.40
N VAL A 311 33.85 5.83 -30.60
CA VAL A 311 32.64 6.62 -30.96
C VAL A 311 32.98 8.06 -31.39
N ALA A 312 34.12 8.60 -30.96
CA ALA A 312 34.61 9.91 -31.39
C ALA A 312 35.12 9.90 -32.84
N ASP A 313 35.74 8.81 -33.27
CA ASP A 313 36.27 8.65 -34.63
C ASP A 313 35.13 8.55 -35.66
N PHE A 314 34.00 7.93 -35.27
CA PHE A 314 32.80 7.87 -36.10
C PHE A 314 32.15 9.25 -36.31
N LYS A 315 32.17 10.11 -35.28
CA LYS A 315 31.63 11.48 -35.35
C LYS A 315 32.52 12.40 -36.18
N LEU A 316 33.84 12.25 -36.07
CA LEU A 316 34.81 12.98 -36.87
C LEU A 316 34.72 12.56 -38.36
N TYR A 317 34.56 11.27 -38.63
CA TYR A 317 34.36 10.76 -39.99
C TYR A 317 33.06 11.30 -40.60
N SER A 318 31.96 11.32 -39.83
CA SER A 318 30.67 11.88 -40.26
C SER A 318 30.77 13.37 -40.61
N ALA A 319 31.49 14.15 -39.80
CA ALA A 319 31.70 15.58 -40.03
C ALA A 319 32.58 15.85 -41.25
N ILE A 320 33.63 15.05 -41.46
CA ILE A 320 34.51 15.13 -42.63
C ILE A 320 33.76 14.70 -43.90
N THR A 321 32.89 13.69 -43.83
CA THR A 321 32.06 13.24 -44.95
C THR A 321 31.02 14.30 -45.35
N LEU A 322 30.41 15.00 -44.38
CA LEU A 322 29.48 16.12 -44.64
C LEU A 322 30.20 17.36 -45.22
N PHE A 323 31.45 17.59 -44.81
CA PHE A 323 32.28 18.65 -45.38
C PHE A 323 32.73 18.35 -46.81
N LYS A 324 33.05 17.08 -47.10
CA LYS A 324 33.43 16.60 -48.44
C LYS A 324 32.23 16.42 -49.39
N SER A 325 31.02 16.29 -48.88
CA SER A 325 29.80 16.15 -49.69
C SER A 325 29.27 17.49 -50.23
N GLY A 326 29.97 18.61 -49.98
CA GLY A 326 29.63 19.91 -50.57
C GLY A 326 28.32 20.53 -50.08
N ILE A 327 27.77 20.07 -48.94
CA ILE A 327 26.47 20.53 -48.43
C ILE A 327 26.55 21.94 -47.80
N LEU A 328 27.76 22.45 -47.55
CA LEU A 328 27.98 23.82 -47.07
C LEU A 328 28.60 24.68 -48.19
N GLU A 329 27.76 25.19 -49.08
CA GLU A 329 28.14 26.37 -49.86
C GLU A 329 27.93 27.62 -49.00
N GLY A 330 29.00 28.41 -48.78
CA GLY A 330 28.86 29.77 -48.27
C GLY A 330 29.85 30.29 -47.23
N ILE A 331 31.02 29.67 -46.99
CA ILE A 331 32.06 30.30 -46.17
C ILE A 331 33.41 30.28 -46.90
N SER A 332 33.95 31.48 -47.09
CA SER A 332 35.18 31.81 -47.83
C SER A 332 36.48 31.32 -47.15
N PRO A 333 37.58 31.05 -47.89
CA PRO A 333 38.80 30.40 -47.38
C PRO A 333 39.67 31.18 -46.36
N ASN A 334 39.29 32.36 -45.90
CA ASN A 334 40.18 33.22 -45.10
C ASN A 334 40.06 33.07 -43.57
N MET A 335 39.54 31.94 -43.07
CA MET A 335 39.37 31.69 -41.63
C MET A 335 40.55 30.93 -40.99
N LEU A 336 41.78 31.10 -41.50
CA LEU A 336 42.98 30.40 -40.98
C LEU A 336 44.01 31.28 -40.26
N ASP A 337 43.83 32.61 -40.15
CA ASP A 337 44.90 33.49 -39.66
C ASP A 337 44.77 34.04 -38.21
N HIS A 338 43.83 33.59 -37.37
CA HIS A 338 43.52 34.33 -36.12
C HIS A 338 43.54 33.54 -34.80
N TYR A 339 44.58 32.73 -34.54
CA TYR A 339 44.83 32.22 -33.18
C TYR A 339 46.31 32.31 -32.74
N SER A 340 46.81 33.54 -32.51
CA SER A 340 48.14 33.79 -31.92
C SER A 340 48.16 33.87 -30.37
N HIS A 341 47.04 33.63 -29.68
CA HIS A 341 46.93 33.85 -28.23
C HIS A 341 46.94 32.59 -27.33
N ILE A 342 46.99 31.38 -27.91
CA ILE A 342 46.98 30.12 -27.14
C ILE A 342 48.38 29.68 -26.68
N SER A 343 49.46 30.24 -27.25
CA SER A 343 50.84 29.85 -26.90
C SER A 343 51.33 30.38 -25.52
N LYS A 344 50.70 31.42 -24.95
CA LYS A 344 51.21 32.09 -23.73
C LYS A 344 50.63 31.58 -22.41
N VAL A 345 49.53 30.83 -22.41
CA VAL A 345 48.89 30.34 -21.18
C VAL A 345 49.45 28.98 -20.76
N CYS A 346 49.88 28.15 -21.72
CA CYS A 346 50.43 26.82 -21.41
C CYS A 346 51.82 26.87 -20.74
N GLN A 347 52.60 27.94 -20.92
CA GLN A 347 53.94 28.07 -20.29
C GLN A 347 53.89 28.47 -18.79
N ALA A 348 52.76 28.98 -18.28
CA ALA A 348 52.64 29.38 -16.88
C ALA A 348 52.23 28.22 -15.95
N ILE A 349 51.60 27.19 -16.50
CA ILE A 349 51.07 26.05 -15.73
C ILE A 349 52.16 24.97 -15.54
N GLU A 350 53.01 24.75 -16.55
CA GLU A 350 54.16 23.83 -16.44
C GLU A 350 55.26 24.32 -15.48
N ALA A 351 55.30 25.62 -15.15
CA ALA A 351 56.25 26.18 -14.18
C ALA A 351 55.81 25.96 -12.72
N HIS A 352 54.51 25.79 -12.46
CA HIS A 352 53.97 25.64 -11.10
C HIS A 352 54.04 24.18 -10.61
N GLU A 353 54.04 23.21 -11.53
CA GLU A 353 54.13 21.78 -11.21
C GLU A 353 55.58 21.26 -11.11
N LYS A 354 56.58 22.04 -11.57
CA LYS A 354 58.02 21.70 -11.45
C LYS A 354 58.70 22.22 -10.19
N ALA A 355 58.05 23.03 -9.36
CA ALA A 355 58.64 23.62 -8.14
C ALA A 355 57.99 23.05 -6.87
N GLY A 356 58.30 21.79 -6.53
CA GLY A 356 57.76 21.07 -5.37
C GLY A 356 57.86 21.85 -4.05
N CYS A 357 56.76 22.50 -3.65
CA CYS A 357 56.65 23.26 -2.41
C CYS A 357 55.71 22.57 -1.41
N ASN A 358 56.28 22.15 -0.29
CA ASN A 358 55.60 21.80 0.96
C ASN A 358 55.02 23.07 1.61
N CYS A 359 53.71 23.11 1.84
CA CYS A 359 53.10 24.05 2.79
C CYS A 359 52.06 23.35 3.67
N SER A 360 52.34 23.34 4.97
CA SER A 360 51.53 22.87 6.10
C SER A 360 50.37 23.81 6.42
N TRP A 361 49.26 23.26 6.90
CA TRP A 361 48.16 24.02 7.53
C TRP A 361 48.07 23.68 9.02
N PRO A 362 47.97 24.68 9.93
CA PRO A 362 48.02 24.45 11.37
C PRO A 362 46.68 23.96 11.95
N VAL A 363 46.77 23.01 12.88
CA VAL A 363 45.72 22.57 13.78
C VAL A 363 46.06 23.09 15.18
N THR A 364 45.12 23.76 15.86
CA THR A 364 45.14 23.88 17.34
C THR A 364 43.73 24.03 17.92
N PRO A 365 43.50 23.59 19.18
CA PRO A 365 42.23 23.08 19.71
C PRO A 365 41.50 24.05 20.67
N LEU A 366 40.23 23.74 20.98
CA LEU A 366 39.52 24.28 22.14
C LEU A 366 38.89 23.15 22.97
N HIS A 367 39.31 23.08 24.24
CA HIS A 367 38.65 22.35 25.33
C HIS A 367 37.86 23.36 26.19
N ALA A 368 36.67 22.97 26.67
CA ALA A 368 36.33 22.85 28.10
C ALA A 368 34.83 23.07 28.42
N THR A 369 34.23 22.02 29.00
CA THR A 369 33.34 21.99 30.18
C THR A 369 32.02 22.76 30.21
N GLY A 370 30.93 22.02 30.44
CA GLY A 370 29.68 22.56 30.97
C GLY A 370 28.61 21.49 31.18
N LYS A 371 28.60 20.88 32.38
CA LYS A 371 27.49 20.04 32.90
C LYS A 371 26.21 20.87 32.96
N ASN A 372 25.07 20.31 32.56
CA ASN A 372 23.79 20.57 33.23
C ASN A 372 22.83 19.39 33.03
N GLN A 373 22.60 18.69 34.14
CA GLN A 373 21.48 17.78 34.36
C GLN A 373 20.21 18.61 34.48
N ILE A 374 19.12 18.17 33.85
CA ILE A 374 17.76 18.52 34.30
C ILE A 374 17.03 17.21 34.55
N ALA A 375 16.91 16.90 35.83
CA ALA A 375 15.96 15.95 36.38
C ALA A 375 14.58 16.61 36.41
N VAL A 376 13.55 15.92 35.90
CA VAL A 376 12.15 16.29 36.12
C VAL A 376 11.63 15.42 37.26
N GLY A 377 11.35 16.06 38.38
CA GLY A 377 10.96 15.44 39.63
C GLY A 377 9.51 14.96 39.64
N LEU A 378 9.32 13.77 40.20
CA LEU A 378 8.07 13.28 40.77
C LEU A 378 7.75 14.11 42.02
N GLN A 379 6.66 14.88 41.98
CA GLN A 379 6.07 15.46 43.19
C GLN A 379 5.21 14.41 43.87
N SER A 380 5.71 13.87 44.98
CA SER A 380 4.92 13.15 45.98
C SER A 380 4.63 14.13 47.12
N SER A 381 3.38 14.52 47.29
CA SER A 381 2.94 15.36 48.40
C SER A 381 2.90 14.52 49.68
N LEU A 382 3.89 14.74 50.57
CA LEU A 382 3.81 14.39 51.98
C LEU A 382 2.75 15.27 52.65
N ILE A 383 1.76 14.66 53.30
CA ILE A 383 0.95 15.32 54.33
C ILE A 383 1.61 15.08 55.69
N LEU A 384 1.83 16.19 56.39
CA LEU A 384 2.49 16.32 57.69
C LEU A 384 1.78 15.58 58.82
N ALA A 385 2.62 15.11 59.74
CA ALA A 385 2.29 14.45 60.99
C ALA A 385 1.46 15.30 61.97
N SER A 386 0.65 14.64 62.81
CA SER A 386 0.35 15.13 64.16
C SER A 386 0.39 14.01 65.22
N LYS A 387 1.46 14.12 66.02
CA LYS A 387 1.75 13.71 67.41
C LYS A 387 1.47 12.29 67.96
N PRO A 388 2.44 11.77 68.78
CA PRO A 388 2.35 10.47 69.44
C PRO A 388 1.74 10.56 70.84
N SER A 389 1.08 9.50 71.28
CA SER A 389 0.86 9.23 72.70
C SER A 389 1.25 7.80 73.04
N SER A 390 2.24 7.73 73.94
CA SER A 390 2.64 6.66 74.83
C SER A 390 1.86 5.33 74.80
N GLN A 391 2.56 4.22 74.56
CA GLN A 391 2.81 3.19 75.59
C GLN A 391 3.76 2.09 75.09
N LYS A 392 4.69 1.69 75.96
CA LYS A 392 5.64 0.58 75.77
C LYS A 392 4.88 -0.75 75.63
N ALA A 393 5.06 -1.45 74.51
CA ALA A 393 4.81 -2.89 74.47
C ALA A 393 5.81 -3.59 73.52
N ARG A 394 6.33 -4.71 74.01
CA ARG A 394 7.42 -5.53 73.47
C ARG A 394 7.23 -5.90 72.00
N ARG A 395 8.29 -5.75 71.19
CA ARG A 395 8.43 -6.37 69.88
C ARG A 395 8.36 -7.90 70.01
N ARG A 396 7.24 -8.49 69.62
CA ARG A 396 7.15 -9.87 69.15
C ARG A 396 6.68 -9.82 67.71
N ASN A 397 7.53 -10.25 66.79
CA ASN A 397 7.19 -10.42 65.38
C ASN A 397 6.10 -11.49 65.27
N PHE A 398 4.86 -11.06 65.03
CA PHE A 398 3.83 -11.89 64.42
C PHE A 398 3.62 -11.35 63.01
N PRO A 399 3.63 -12.20 61.96
CA PRO A 399 3.12 -11.78 60.66
C PRO A 399 1.62 -11.52 60.83
N ILE A 400 1.24 -10.23 60.85
CA ILE A 400 -0.15 -9.82 60.69
C ILE A 400 -0.46 -10.05 59.22
N TYR A 401 -1.23 -11.09 58.92
CA TYR A 401 -1.96 -11.16 57.66
C TYR A 401 -3.03 -10.07 57.71
N VAL A 402 -2.68 -8.89 57.19
CA VAL A 402 -3.68 -7.90 56.82
C VAL A 402 -4.38 -8.49 55.60
N ILE A 403 -5.52 -9.15 55.84
CA ILE A 403 -6.51 -9.34 54.79
C ILE A 403 -7.01 -7.94 54.48
N SER A 404 -6.37 -7.26 53.53
CA SER A 404 -7.00 -6.10 52.91
C SER A 404 -8.22 -6.64 52.19
N THR A 405 -9.39 -6.43 52.78
CA THR A 405 -10.62 -6.39 52.00
C THR A 405 -10.46 -5.22 51.05
N LEU A 406 -9.85 -5.50 49.90
CA LEU A 406 -9.97 -4.66 48.72
C LEU A 406 -11.46 -4.58 48.44
N ASN A 407 -12.08 -3.47 48.84
CA ASN A 407 -13.26 -2.97 48.16
C ASN A 407 -12.82 -2.68 46.71
N HIS A 408 -12.71 -3.73 45.89
CA HIS A 408 -12.94 -3.56 44.47
C HIS A 408 -14.38 -3.10 44.40
N SER A 409 -14.59 -1.84 44.04
CA SER A 409 -15.79 -1.45 43.34
C SER A 409 -16.05 -2.55 42.32
N ILE A 410 -17.16 -3.27 42.46
CA ILE A 410 -17.62 -4.20 41.43
C ILE A 410 -17.99 -3.28 40.27
N GLU A 411 -17.02 -2.94 39.42
CA GLU A 411 -17.32 -2.39 38.12
C GLU A 411 -18.15 -3.46 37.42
N SER A 412 -19.41 -3.12 37.14
CA SER A 412 -20.28 -4.00 36.38
C SER A 412 -19.57 -4.37 35.09
N MET A 413 -19.55 -5.66 34.76
CA MET A 413 -19.09 -6.14 33.44
C MET A 413 -19.72 -5.28 32.34
N PRO A 414 -18.94 -4.83 31.34
CA PRO A 414 -19.49 -4.06 30.22
C PRO A 414 -20.63 -4.82 29.55
N SER A 415 -21.67 -4.10 29.13
CA SER A 415 -22.73 -4.68 28.33
C SER A 415 -22.33 -4.68 26.85
N TYR A 416 -22.57 -5.79 26.16
CA TYR A 416 -22.25 -5.95 24.74
C TYR A 416 -23.54 -6.15 23.95
N LYS A 417 -23.70 -5.44 22.82
CA LYS A 417 -24.78 -5.65 21.86
C LYS A 417 -24.21 -5.79 20.46
N LEU A 418 -24.49 -6.92 19.80
CA LEU A 418 -24.15 -7.13 18.40
C LEU A 418 -25.37 -6.84 17.54
N THR A 419 -25.27 -5.85 16.65
CA THR A 419 -26.30 -5.56 15.64
C THR A 419 -25.89 -6.18 14.31
N TYR A 420 -26.66 -7.14 13.79
CA TYR A 420 -26.41 -7.78 12.49
C TYR A 420 -27.66 -8.37 11.86
N LEU A 421 -27.54 -8.87 10.63
CA LEU A 421 -28.60 -9.59 9.93
C LEU A 421 -28.88 -10.95 10.60
N ASP A 422 -30.14 -11.40 10.52
CA ASP A 422 -30.52 -12.77 10.87
C ASP A 422 -30.26 -13.74 9.72
N ILE A 423 -28.99 -14.06 9.52
CA ILE A 423 -28.53 -15.05 8.53
C ILE A 423 -27.66 -16.12 9.21
N LYS A 424 -27.67 -17.32 8.64
CA LYS A 424 -26.76 -18.40 9.04
C LYS A 424 -25.42 -18.24 8.32
N GLY A 425 -24.31 -18.34 9.05
CA GLY A 425 -23.02 -17.91 8.56
C GLY A 425 -22.94 -16.39 8.40
N GLY A 426 -22.03 -15.93 7.54
CA GLY A 426 -21.80 -14.50 7.30
C GLY A 426 -21.06 -13.82 8.46
N ARG A 427 -20.88 -12.51 8.33
CA ARG A 427 -19.93 -11.75 9.17
C ARG A 427 -20.32 -11.63 10.63
N GLY A 428 -21.61 -11.71 10.95
CA GLY A 428 -22.06 -11.66 12.35
C GLY A 428 -21.88 -12.99 13.08
N ASP A 429 -21.96 -14.11 12.38
CA ASP A 429 -21.86 -15.44 13.01
C ASP A 429 -20.44 -15.73 13.51
N SER A 430 -19.41 -15.19 12.85
CA SER A 430 -18.03 -15.22 13.34
C SER A 430 -17.87 -14.48 14.67
N ILE A 431 -18.53 -13.31 14.82
CA ILE A 431 -18.50 -12.50 16.03
C ILE A 431 -19.29 -13.17 17.16
N ARG A 432 -20.48 -13.70 16.85
CA ARG A 432 -21.29 -14.47 17.81
C ARG A 432 -20.52 -15.65 18.36
N LEU A 433 -19.84 -16.41 17.49
CA LEU A 433 -18.96 -17.50 17.89
C LEU A 433 -17.82 -17.02 18.79
N ALA A 434 -17.16 -15.90 18.47
CA ALA A 434 -16.09 -15.35 19.30
C ALA A 434 -16.58 -14.95 20.70
N LEU A 435 -17.72 -14.26 20.79
CA LEU A 435 -18.33 -13.85 22.07
C LEU A 435 -18.78 -15.08 22.88
N HIS A 436 -19.49 -16.01 22.25
CA HIS A 436 -19.96 -17.24 22.89
C HIS A 436 -18.79 -18.12 23.36
N TYR A 437 -17.75 -18.29 22.55
CA TYR A 437 -16.56 -19.04 22.90
C TYR A 437 -15.88 -18.46 24.16
N GLY A 438 -15.81 -17.13 24.24
CA GLY A 438 -15.29 -16.40 25.39
C GLY A 438 -16.20 -16.36 26.61
N GLY A 439 -17.44 -16.87 26.53
CA GLY A 439 -18.42 -16.76 27.60
C GLY A 439 -18.86 -15.32 27.87
N ILE A 440 -18.74 -14.43 26.88
CA ILE A 440 -19.14 -13.02 27.01
C ILE A 440 -20.65 -12.93 26.75
N PRO A 441 -21.47 -12.53 27.74
CA PRO A 441 -22.89 -12.30 27.51
C PRO A 441 -23.07 -11.09 26.59
N PHE A 442 -23.96 -11.21 25.60
CA PHE A 442 -24.28 -10.14 24.67
C PHE A 442 -25.75 -10.16 24.27
N ALA A 443 -26.31 -8.99 23.96
CA ALA A 443 -27.58 -8.87 23.26
C ALA A 443 -27.36 -9.05 21.75
N ASP A 444 -28.05 -10.00 21.15
CA ASP A 444 -28.02 -10.24 19.70
C ASP A 444 -29.20 -9.51 19.04
N GLU A 445 -28.92 -8.34 18.47
CA GLU A 445 -29.91 -7.50 17.80
C GLU A 445 -29.93 -7.84 16.31
N HIS A 446 -31.04 -8.44 15.89
CA HIS A 446 -31.26 -8.81 14.50
C HIS A 446 -31.99 -7.68 13.77
N VAL A 447 -31.43 -7.24 12.65
CA VAL A 447 -32.06 -6.25 11.77
C VAL A 447 -32.33 -6.83 10.38
N THR A 448 -33.47 -6.49 9.81
CA THR A 448 -33.78 -6.74 8.40
C THR A 448 -33.04 -5.76 7.48
N TYR A 449 -33.00 -6.04 6.17
CA TYR A 449 -32.46 -5.08 5.20
C TYR A 449 -33.25 -3.77 5.15
N GLU A 450 -34.57 -3.81 5.39
CA GLU A 450 -35.40 -2.62 5.45
C GLU A 450 -35.03 -1.74 6.65
N GLU A 451 -34.91 -2.35 7.84
CA GLU A 451 -34.48 -1.66 9.06
C GLU A 451 -33.06 -1.12 8.94
N LEU A 452 -32.14 -1.91 8.36
CA LEU A 452 -30.78 -1.45 8.05
C LEU A 452 -30.82 -0.20 7.16
N GLY A 453 -31.71 -0.17 6.16
CA GLY A 453 -31.91 0.99 5.29
C GLY A 453 -32.29 2.26 6.06
N LYS A 454 -33.03 2.13 7.17
CA LYS A 454 -33.46 3.23 8.05
C LYS A 454 -32.34 3.71 8.97
N ILE A 455 -31.47 2.81 9.45
CA ILE A 455 -30.41 3.15 10.41
C ILE A 455 -29.04 3.43 9.78
N LYS A 456 -28.83 3.12 8.49
CA LYS A 456 -27.50 3.20 7.85
C LYS A 456 -26.77 4.54 8.08
N GLU A 457 -27.46 5.68 8.01
CA GLU A 457 -26.78 6.98 8.16
C GLU A 457 -26.33 7.24 9.61
N SER A 458 -26.90 6.54 10.59
CA SER A 458 -26.45 6.58 11.98
C SER A 458 -25.25 5.68 12.26
N LEU A 459 -24.98 4.69 11.40
CA LEU A 459 -23.86 3.77 11.57
C LEU A 459 -22.57 4.39 11.02
N PRO A 460 -21.40 4.14 11.64
CA PRO A 460 -20.12 4.78 11.23
C PRO A 460 -19.84 4.71 9.72
N PHE A 461 -20.04 3.52 9.13
CA PHE A 461 -19.83 3.26 7.70
C PHE A 461 -21.09 2.82 6.96
N GLY A 462 -22.28 3.05 7.53
CA GLY A 462 -23.55 2.64 6.90
C GLY A 462 -23.75 1.15 6.72
N GLN A 463 -23.10 0.33 7.56
CA GLN A 463 -23.03 -1.11 7.42
C GLN A 463 -23.04 -1.80 8.79
N VAL A 464 -23.51 -3.05 8.80
CA VAL A 464 -23.38 -4.01 9.89
C VAL A 464 -22.40 -5.12 9.48
N PRO A 465 -21.70 -5.81 10.41
CA PRO A 465 -21.92 -5.84 11.85
C PRO A 465 -21.40 -4.61 12.59
N VAL A 466 -22.02 -4.34 13.73
CA VAL A 466 -21.61 -3.34 14.71
C VAL A 466 -21.70 -3.95 16.11
N LEU A 467 -20.62 -3.85 16.89
CA LEU A 467 -20.62 -4.17 18.32
C LEU A 467 -20.73 -2.87 19.11
N THR A 468 -21.76 -2.76 19.95
CA THR A 468 -21.96 -1.64 20.88
C THR A 468 -21.58 -2.08 22.29
N ILE A 469 -20.78 -1.28 22.99
CA ILE A 469 -20.32 -1.52 24.36
C ILE A 469 -20.87 -0.42 25.26
N ASP A 470 -21.55 -0.80 26.33
CA ASP A 470 -22.17 0.10 27.31
C ASP A 470 -23.05 1.19 26.70
N GLU A 471 -23.72 0.85 25.59
CA GLU A 471 -24.56 1.75 24.78
C GLU A 471 -23.83 3.01 24.26
N LYS A 472 -22.50 3.07 24.37
CA LYS A 472 -21.68 4.25 24.12
C LYS A 472 -20.65 4.02 23.04
N THR A 473 -19.83 2.99 23.22
CA THR A 473 -18.70 2.72 22.31
C THR A 473 -19.19 1.84 21.17
N VAL A 474 -19.00 2.31 19.94
CA VAL A 474 -19.45 1.61 18.73
C VAL A 474 -18.23 1.14 17.95
N ILE A 475 -18.08 -0.17 17.82
CA ILE A 475 -17.03 -0.81 17.03
C ILE A 475 -17.68 -1.39 15.76
N PRO A 476 -17.52 -0.73 14.60
CA PRO A 476 -17.97 -1.27 13.32
C PRO A 476 -16.93 -2.26 12.75
N GLN A 477 -17.30 -2.92 11.65
CA GLN A 477 -16.44 -3.79 10.83
C GLN A 477 -16.04 -5.10 11.53
N GLU A 478 -16.36 -6.23 10.87
CA GLU A 478 -16.09 -7.56 11.40
C GLU A 478 -14.62 -7.76 11.81
N GLY A 479 -13.67 -7.36 10.97
CA GLY A 479 -12.25 -7.57 11.24
C GLY A 479 -11.74 -6.81 12.48
N ALA A 480 -12.31 -5.64 12.77
CA ALA A 480 -11.98 -4.86 13.97
C ALA A 480 -12.66 -5.45 15.21
N ILE A 481 -13.95 -5.80 15.11
CA ILE A 481 -14.71 -6.45 16.18
C ILE A 481 -14.05 -7.77 16.59
N LEU A 482 -13.66 -8.61 15.62
CA LEU A 482 -13.02 -9.90 15.89
C LEU A 482 -11.68 -9.71 16.61
N ARG A 483 -10.83 -8.76 16.22
CA ARG A 483 -9.57 -8.51 16.96
C ARG A 483 -9.82 -7.96 18.36
N TYR A 484 -10.82 -7.10 18.52
CA TYR A 484 -11.24 -6.59 19.82
C TYR A 484 -11.71 -7.71 20.76
N VAL A 485 -12.71 -8.48 20.33
CA VAL A 485 -13.27 -9.63 21.07
C VAL A 485 -12.20 -10.70 21.25
N GLY A 486 -11.34 -10.90 20.26
CA GLY A 486 -10.22 -11.83 20.32
C GLY A 486 -9.27 -11.53 21.47
N ARG A 487 -8.86 -10.27 21.63
CA ARG A 487 -8.04 -9.85 22.78
C ARG A 487 -8.80 -9.96 24.10
N LEU A 488 -10.10 -9.60 24.11
CA LEU A 488 -10.96 -9.74 25.30
C LEU A 488 -11.07 -11.20 25.77
N THR A 489 -11.09 -12.16 24.85
CA THR A 489 -11.36 -13.57 25.13
C THR A 489 -10.10 -14.46 25.08
N GLY A 490 -8.94 -13.88 24.77
CA GLY A 490 -7.68 -14.60 24.59
C GLY A 490 -7.58 -15.40 23.28
N THR A 491 -8.52 -15.24 22.35
CA THR A 491 -8.51 -15.92 21.03
C THR A 491 -7.77 -15.14 19.93
N TYR A 492 -7.29 -13.93 20.24
CA TYR A 492 -6.31 -13.16 19.45
C TYR A 492 -5.16 -12.68 20.37
N PRO A 493 -3.90 -13.01 20.07
CA PRO A 493 -2.76 -12.73 20.94
C PRO A 493 -2.16 -11.33 20.71
N ASP A 494 -1.53 -10.77 21.74
CA ASP A 494 -0.73 -9.53 21.60
C ASP A 494 0.68 -9.79 21.06
N ASP A 495 1.18 -11.04 21.21
CA ASP A 495 2.45 -11.44 20.63
C ASP A 495 2.39 -11.34 19.11
N ARG A 496 3.27 -10.50 18.55
CA ARG A 496 3.33 -10.19 17.12
C ARG A 496 3.40 -11.45 16.24
N GLU A 497 4.18 -12.44 16.66
CA GLU A 497 4.42 -13.63 15.83
C GLU A 497 3.21 -14.56 15.80
N LYS A 498 2.52 -14.71 16.93
CA LYS A 498 1.26 -15.44 16.98
C LYS A 498 0.13 -14.67 16.29
N ALA A 499 0.06 -13.35 16.46
CA ALA A 499 -0.95 -12.49 15.85
C ALA A 499 -0.87 -12.53 14.32
N LEU A 500 0.35 -12.52 13.78
CA LEU A 500 0.62 -12.60 12.35
C LEU A 500 0.00 -13.83 11.69
N ASN A 501 0.07 -15.01 12.32
CA ASN A 501 -0.54 -16.22 11.77
C ASN A 501 -2.06 -16.08 11.61
N GLN A 502 -2.71 -15.43 12.58
CA GLN A 502 -4.14 -15.13 12.49
C GLN A 502 -4.41 -14.04 11.45
N ASP A 503 -3.61 -12.98 11.41
CA ASP A 503 -3.80 -11.85 10.50
C ASP A 503 -3.63 -12.23 9.03
N ILE A 504 -2.72 -13.15 8.70
CA ILE A 504 -2.60 -13.70 7.34
C ILE A 504 -3.93 -14.32 6.90
N VAL A 505 -4.52 -15.14 7.77
CA VAL A 505 -5.77 -15.83 7.48
C VAL A 505 -6.94 -14.84 7.42
N LEU A 506 -7.08 -13.97 8.42
CA LEU A 506 -8.12 -12.94 8.45
C LEU A 506 -8.08 -12.06 7.21
N ASN A 507 -6.90 -11.55 6.85
CA ASN A 507 -6.73 -10.68 5.68
C ASN A 507 -7.01 -11.44 4.38
N PHE A 508 -6.55 -12.69 4.25
CA PHE A 508 -6.88 -13.49 3.08
C PHE A 508 -8.39 -13.64 2.93
N ILE A 509 -9.12 -14.01 3.99
CA ILE A 509 -10.58 -14.16 3.92
C ILE A 509 -11.28 -12.82 3.62
N ASP A 510 -10.81 -11.73 4.23
CA ASP A 510 -11.30 -10.38 3.95
C ASP A 510 -11.12 -9.96 2.48
N GLU A 511 -9.97 -10.27 1.90
CA GLU A 511 -9.72 -10.05 0.48
C GLU A 511 -10.52 -11.01 -0.40
N SER A 512 -10.74 -12.24 0.07
CA SER A 512 -11.45 -13.29 -0.65
C SER A 512 -12.94 -13.01 -0.81
N TYR A 513 -13.58 -12.56 0.27
CA TYR A 513 -14.94 -12.02 0.21
C TYR A 513 -15.03 -10.84 -0.76
N ARG A 514 -13.97 -10.03 -0.83
CA ARG A 514 -13.89 -8.87 -1.70
C ARG A 514 -13.41 -9.18 -3.13
N SER A 515 -12.84 -10.36 -3.42
CA SER A 515 -12.38 -10.78 -4.75
C SER A 515 -13.37 -11.70 -5.46
N ILE A 516 -14.20 -12.42 -4.69
CA ILE A 516 -15.55 -12.86 -5.11
C ILE A 516 -16.51 -11.64 -5.19
N ASP A 517 -16.00 -10.48 -4.78
CA ASP A 517 -16.58 -9.16 -4.69
C ASP A 517 -17.87 -9.15 -3.87
N ILE A 518 -17.87 -8.51 -2.71
CA ILE A 518 -19.11 -8.08 -2.04
C ILE A 518 -20.05 -7.35 -3.01
N TYR A 519 -19.49 -6.71 -4.03
CA TYR A 519 -20.25 -6.13 -5.11
C TYR A 519 -20.45 -7.06 -6.31
N SER A 520 -19.63 -8.04 -6.68
CA SER A 520 -19.98 -8.99 -7.75
C SER A 520 -20.85 -10.08 -7.18
N ALA A 521 -20.53 -10.76 -6.08
CA ALA A 521 -21.50 -11.59 -5.38
C ALA A 521 -22.80 -10.84 -5.02
N GLY A 522 -22.70 -9.58 -4.54
CA GLY A 522 -23.84 -8.68 -4.38
C GLY A 522 -24.62 -8.45 -5.67
N MET A 523 -23.93 -8.06 -6.75
CA MET A 523 -24.52 -7.75 -8.06
C MET A 523 -25.05 -8.98 -8.79
N VAL A 524 -24.46 -10.12 -8.54
CA VAL A 524 -24.60 -11.33 -9.34
C VAL A 524 -25.53 -12.33 -8.67
N PHE A 525 -25.52 -12.40 -7.34
CA PHE A 525 -26.45 -13.24 -6.59
C PHE A 525 -27.65 -12.46 -6.03
N PHE A 526 -27.53 -11.14 -5.77
CA PHE A 526 -28.56 -10.40 -5.01
C PHE A 526 -29.14 -9.15 -5.67
N GLN A 527 -28.48 -8.55 -6.68
CA GLN A 527 -29.02 -7.38 -7.38
C GLN A 527 -29.99 -7.80 -8.49
N PRO A 528 -30.88 -6.87 -8.91
CA PRO A 528 -31.72 -7.04 -10.08
C PRO A 528 -30.91 -7.36 -11.35
N GLU A 529 -31.61 -7.86 -12.36
CA GLU A 529 -30.98 -8.25 -13.62
C GLU A 529 -30.31 -7.07 -14.34
N HIS A 530 -29.09 -7.30 -14.85
CA HIS A 530 -28.33 -6.30 -15.61
C HIS A 530 -27.44 -6.99 -16.66
N ALA A 531 -27.02 -6.24 -17.67
CA ALA A 531 -26.12 -6.76 -18.70
C ALA A 531 -24.83 -7.32 -18.06
N GLY A 532 -24.43 -8.52 -18.47
CA GLY A 532 -23.22 -9.20 -17.98
C GLY A 532 -23.38 -9.99 -16.68
N LYS A 533 -24.52 -9.89 -15.97
CA LYS A 533 -24.74 -10.53 -14.68
C LYS A 533 -24.55 -12.06 -14.71
N GLU A 534 -25.27 -12.77 -15.58
CA GLU A 534 -25.17 -14.24 -15.66
C GLU A 534 -23.79 -14.72 -16.15
N ALA A 535 -23.13 -13.95 -17.04
CA ALA A 535 -21.76 -14.25 -17.44
C ALA A 535 -20.78 -14.11 -16.27
N LEU A 536 -20.91 -13.04 -15.49
CA LEU A 536 -20.11 -12.83 -14.28
C LEU A 536 -20.43 -13.87 -13.20
N LYS A 537 -21.69 -14.31 -13.07
CA LYS A 537 -22.11 -15.42 -12.20
C LYS A 537 -21.38 -16.69 -12.51
N ARG A 538 -21.36 -17.05 -13.78
CA ARG A 538 -20.67 -18.23 -14.26
C ARG A 538 -19.17 -18.16 -13.95
N ILE A 539 -18.51 -17.03 -14.26
CA ILE A 539 -17.08 -16.83 -13.94
C ILE A 539 -16.82 -16.92 -12.43
N VAL A 540 -17.69 -16.34 -11.60
CA VAL A 540 -17.56 -16.40 -10.14
C VAL A 540 -17.66 -17.84 -9.63
N ILE A 541 -18.65 -18.60 -10.10
CA ILE A 541 -18.94 -19.97 -9.67
C ILE A 541 -17.91 -20.96 -10.20
N GLU A 542 -17.54 -20.86 -11.48
CA GLU A 542 -16.72 -21.86 -12.17
C GLU A 542 -15.22 -21.57 -12.04
N GLU A 543 -14.81 -20.32 -11.83
CA GLU A 543 -13.39 -19.94 -11.81
C GLU A 543 -12.96 -19.28 -10.50
N ARG A 544 -13.60 -18.19 -10.07
CA ARG A 544 -13.10 -17.37 -8.96
C ARG A 544 -13.21 -18.09 -7.61
N ILE A 545 -14.36 -18.68 -7.28
CA ILE A 545 -14.55 -19.43 -6.03
C ILE A 545 -13.66 -20.69 -6.01
N PRO A 546 -13.60 -21.53 -7.06
CA PRO A 546 -12.73 -22.70 -7.06
C PRO A 546 -11.24 -22.35 -6.91
N LYS A 547 -10.79 -21.28 -7.57
CA LYS A 547 -9.41 -20.80 -7.45
C LYS A 547 -9.09 -20.31 -6.05
N LEU A 548 -10.03 -19.59 -5.44
CA LEU A 548 -9.89 -19.15 -4.05
C LEU A 548 -9.70 -20.34 -3.11
N PHE A 549 -10.57 -21.33 -3.18
CA PHE A 549 -10.48 -22.51 -2.33
C PHE A 549 -9.23 -23.33 -2.61
N ALA A 550 -8.75 -23.38 -3.86
CA ALA A 550 -7.47 -24.00 -4.18
C ALA A 550 -6.29 -23.30 -3.46
N TYR A 551 -6.27 -21.97 -3.41
CA TYR A 551 -5.25 -21.23 -2.65
C TYR A 551 -5.36 -21.46 -1.14
N LEU A 552 -6.58 -21.46 -0.59
CA LEU A 552 -6.77 -21.72 0.84
C LEU A 552 -6.36 -23.15 1.20
N ASP A 553 -6.75 -24.15 0.41
CA ASP A 553 -6.39 -25.54 0.64
C ASP A 553 -4.88 -25.75 0.52
N LYS A 554 -4.22 -25.12 -0.47
CA LYS A 554 -2.75 -25.11 -0.60
C LYS A 554 -2.08 -24.47 0.61
N TYR A 555 -2.62 -23.36 1.13
CA TYR A 555 -2.09 -22.74 2.33
C TYR A 555 -2.21 -23.65 3.56
N LEU A 556 -3.37 -24.30 3.73
CA LEU A 556 -3.63 -25.22 4.85
C LEU A 556 -2.85 -26.53 4.74
N SER A 557 -2.59 -27.05 3.53
CA SER A 557 -1.81 -28.29 3.35
C SER A 557 -0.35 -28.15 3.78
N GLY A 558 0.20 -26.94 3.69
CA GLY A 558 1.52 -26.60 4.21
C GLY A 558 1.58 -26.42 5.72
N LYS A 559 0.46 -26.55 6.45
CA LYS A 559 0.40 -26.36 7.90
C LYS A 559 0.37 -27.70 8.62
N GLY A 560 1.23 -27.84 9.63
CA GLY A 560 1.21 -28.96 10.59
C GLY A 560 0.30 -28.69 11.80
N THR A 561 -0.72 -27.84 11.65
CA THR A 561 -1.58 -27.36 12.74
C THR A 561 -2.98 -27.94 12.69
N THR A 562 -3.66 -28.00 13.84
CA THR A 562 -5.07 -28.45 13.92
C THR A 562 -6.03 -27.44 13.29
N TYR A 563 -5.80 -26.15 13.56
CA TYR A 563 -6.62 -25.03 13.10
C TYR A 563 -5.83 -24.12 12.15
N SER A 564 -6.48 -23.09 11.60
CA SER A 564 -5.94 -22.29 10.48
C SER A 564 -4.70 -21.47 10.87
N ALA A 565 -4.62 -21.06 12.13
CA ALA A 565 -3.56 -20.19 12.65
C ALA A 565 -2.73 -20.83 13.79
N GLY A 566 -2.97 -22.11 14.12
CA GLY A 566 -2.30 -22.78 15.25
C GLY A 566 -3.04 -24.04 15.72
N ASN A 567 -2.70 -24.52 16.91
CA ASN A 567 -3.34 -25.70 17.52
C ASN A 567 -4.50 -25.36 18.46
N GLU A 568 -4.75 -24.06 18.65
CA GLU A 568 -5.87 -23.53 19.44
C GLU A 568 -6.81 -22.77 18.52
N LEU A 569 -8.11 -22.82 18.83
CA LEU A 569 -9.11 -22.02 18.11
C LEU A 569 -8.85 -20.53 18.29
N SER A 570 -9.01 -19.80 17.19
CA SER A 570 -8.79 -18.37 17.13
C SER A 570 -9.90 -17.63 16.38
N VAL A 571 -9.86 -16.31 16.41
CA VAL A 571 -10.79 -15.48 15.63
C VAL A 571 -10.64 -15.67 14.11
N ALA A 572 -9.48 -16.14 13.64
CA ALA A 572 -9.30 -16.55 12.25
C ALA A 572 -10.16 -17.78 11.90
N ASP A 573 -10.26 -18.74 12.82
CA ASP A 573 -11.05 -19.95 12.64
C ASP A 573 -12.54 -19.64 12.68
N PHE A 574 -13.00 -18.78 13.59
CA PHE A 574 -14.40 -18.35 13.63
C PHE A 574 -14.81 -17.65 12.34
N LYS A 575 -13.93 -16.80 11.78
CA LYS A 575 -14.17 -16.13 10.49
C LYS A 575 -14.22 -17.11 9.33
N ILE A 576 -13.25 -18.02 9.21
CA ILE A 576 -13.27 -19.06 8.17
C ILE A 576 -14.53 -19.91 8.28
N TYR A 577 -14.86 -20.38 9.49
CA TYR A 577 -15.99 -21.26 9.70
C TYR A 577 -17.32 -20.59 9.31
N ALA A 578 -17.53 -19.35 9.72
CA ALA A 578 -18.72 -18.58 9.32
C ALA A 578 -18.77 -18.36 7.79
N ALA A 579 -17.62 -18.14 7.15
CA ALA A 579 -17.51 -18.00 5.70
C ALA A 579 -17.87 -19.28 4.95
N LEU A 580 -17.27 -20.40 5.32
CA LEU A 580 -17.54 -21.71 4.73
C LEU A 580 -18.99 -22.13 4.97
N THR A 581 -19.54 -21.81 6.15
CA THR A 581 -20.95 -22.06 6.46
C THR A 581 -21.86 -21.34 5.48
N THR A 582 -21.57 -20.09 5.09
CA THR A 582 -22.34 -19.36 4.08
C THR A 582 -22.43 -20.13 2.75
N PHE A 583 -21.31 -20.71 2.28
CA PHE A 583 -21.29 -21.51 1.05
C PHE A 583 -22.14 -22.80 1.16
N LYS A 584 -22.29 -23.35 2.37
CA LYS A 584 -23.12 -24.54 2.63
C LYS A 584 -24.61 -24.24 2.78
N THR A 585 -25.02 -22.98 2.93
CA THR A 585 -26.45 -22.63 3.13
C THR A 585 -27.32 -22.73 1.88
N GLY A 586 -26.72 -22.76 0.69
CA GLY A 586 -27.45 -22.62 -0.58
C GLY A 586 -27.84 -21.18 -0.92
N MET A 587 -27.42 -20.18 -0.12
CA MET A 587 -27.72 -18.76 -0.36
C MET A 587 -27.16 -18.23 -1.70
N LEU A 588 -26.07 -18.83 -2.20
CA LEU A 588 -25.46 -18.47 -3.48
C LEU A 588 -26.02 -19.35 -4.60
N GLN A 589 -27.17 -18.95 -5.16
CA GLN A 589 -27.88 -19.74 -6.18
C GLN A 589 -26.96 -20.12 -7.36
N GLY A 590 -26.94 -21.42 -7.70
CA GLY A 590 -26.12 -21.97 -8.78
C GLY A 590 -24.76 -22.49 -8.33
N LEU A 591 -24.34 -22.20 -7.10
CA LEU A 591 -23.18 -22.81 -6.48
C LEU A 591 -23.60 -24.08 -5.72
N SER A 592 -22.84 -25.17 -5.89
CA SER A 592 -23.06 -26.40 -5.12
C SER A 592 -22.79 -26.16 -3.63
N THR A 593 -23.66 -26.65 -2.76
CA THR A 593 -23.49 -26.61 -1.29
C THR A 593 -22.32 -27.46 -0.79
N ASP A 594 -21.87 -28.41 -1.62
CA ASP A 594 -20.82 -29.37 -1.30
C ASP A 594 -19.50 -28.95 -1.95
N ILE A 595 -19.40 -27.72 -2.47
CA ILE A 595 -18.19 -27.23 -3.14
C ILE A 595 -16.94 -27.33 -2.27
N ILE A 596 -17.08 -27.15 -0.95
CA ILE A 596 -15.95 -27.20 -0.02
C ILE A 596 -15.41 -28.62 0.12
N ASP A 597 -16.23 -29.64 -0.10
CA ASP A 597 -15.88 -31.05 0.12
C ASP A 597 -14.81 -31.53 -0.87
N LYS A 598 -14.62 -30.79 -1.98
CA LYS A 598 -13.54 -30.99 -2.96
C LYS A 598 -12.15 -30.64 -2.44
N TYR A 599 -12.06 -29.94 -1.30
CA TYR A 599 -10.82 -29.39 -0.75
C TYR A 599 -10.52 -30.03 0.61
N PRO A 600 -9.69 -31.08 0.66
CA PRO A 600 -9.59 -31.96 1.83
C PRO A 600 -9.10 -31.26 3.10
N HIS A 601 -8.21 -30.26 2.99
CA HIS A 601 -7.69 -29.53 4.15
C HIS A 601 -8.72 -28.52 4.66
N ILE A 602 -9.47 -27.88 3.76
CA ILE A 602 -10.62 -27.04 4.13
C ILE A 602 -11.68 -27.88 4.84
N THR A 603 -12.05 -29.05 4.29
CA THR A 603 -13.02 -29.96 4.89
C THR A 603 -12.59 -30.41 6.27
N LYS A 604 -11.32 -30.82 6.43
CA LYS A 604 -10.74 -31.21 7.72
C LYS A 604 -10.81 -30.06 8.74
N LEU A 605 -10.43 -28.85 8.33
CA LEU A 605 -10.50 -27.66 9.19
C LEU A 605 -11.96 -27.37 9.61
N TYR A 606 -12.89 -27.37 8.66
CA TYR A 606 -14.31 -27.13 8.91
C TYR A 606 -14.86 -28.13 9.94
N GLN A 607 -14.59 -29.43 9.76
CA GLN A 607 -15.01 -30.48 10.69
C GLN A 607 -14.36 -30.34 12.07
N ALA A 608 -13.08 -29.98 12.14
CA ALA A 608 -12.37 -29.76 13.41
C ALA A 608 -12.96 -28.58 14.20
N ILE A 609 -13.37 -27.50 13.52
CA ILE A 609 -14.04 -26.35 14.15
C ILE A 609 -15.47 -26.74 14.56
N GLU A 610 -16.23 -27.38 13.67
CA GLU A 610 -17.63 -27.76 13.91
C GLU A 610 -17.79 -28.72 15.10
N SER A 611 -16.87 -29.67 15.24
CA SER A 611 -16.87 -30.66 16.33
C SER A 611 -16.35 -30.11 17.66
N HIS A 612 -15.77 -28.91 17.69
CA HIS A 612 -15.29 -28.33 18.94
C HIS A 612 -16.47 -28.02 19.87
N GLU A 613 -16.39 -28.45 21.13
CA GLU A 613 -17.50 -28.43 22.10
C GLU A 613 -18.21 -27.06 22.17
N LYS A 614 -17.45 -25.97 22.32
CA LYS A 614 -18.00 -24.61 22.38
C LYS A 614 -18.70 -24.18 21.09
N VAL A 615 -18.17 -24.55 19.92
CA VAL A 615 -18.78 -24.23 18.62
C VAL A 615 -20.06 -25.06 18.41
N ALA A 616 -20.00 -26.37 18.69
CA ALA A 616 -21.15 -27.25 18.62
C ALA A 616 -22.27 -26.80 19.58
N SER A 617 -21.94 -26.29 20.77
CA SER A 617 -22.91 -25.76 21.73
C SER A 617 -23.65 -24.53 21.18
N TRP A 618 -22.94 -23.61 20.50
CA TRP A 618 -23.53 -22.46 19.84
C TRP A 618 -24.47 -22.86 18.70
N GLN A 619 -24.06 -23.83 17.88
CA GLN A 619 -24.92 -24.31 16.78
C GLN A 619 -26.22 -24.94 17.33
N LYS A 620 -26.15 -25.66 18.46
CA LYS A 620 -27.34 -26.22 19.12
C LYS A 620 -28.25 -25.14 19.71
N SER A 621 -27.71 -24.04 20.24
CA SER A 621 -28.55 -22.96 20.77
C SER A 621 -29.28 -22.18 19.68
N ARG A 622 -28.75 -22.14 18.45
CA ARG A 622 -29.40 -21.53 17.29
C ARG A 622 -30.44 -22.41 16.57
N ALA A 623 -30.45 -23.71 16.85
CA ALA A 623 -31.38 -24.66 16.21
C ALA A 623 -32.74 -24.75 16.92
N LYS A 624 -32.91 -24.05 18.05
CA LYS A 624 -34.17 -23.88 18.79
C LYS A 624 -34.78 -22.54 18.42
#